data_AF-A0A8J9RFG2-F1
#
_entry.id   AF-A0A8J9RFG2-F1
#
_cell.length_a   1.000
_cell.length_b   1.000
_cell.length_c   1.000
_cell.angle_alpha   90.00
_cell.angle_beta   90.00
_cell.angle_gamma   90.00
#
_symmetry.space_group_name_H-M   'P 1'
#
loop_
_entity.id
_entity.type
_entity.pdbx_description
1 polymer ?
#
loop_
_entity_poly.entity_id
_entity_poly.type
_entity_poly.pdbx_seq_one_letter_code
_entity_poly.pdbx_strand_id
1 'polypeptide(L)'
;MSTIYVHCKLPVGILNKHVPAHSRDQALRHIRQHSQELGFLQHFNLHRELQVIRSLVTSQRLAAVAAQLLGEKRVRLYQDCVFLKEPGFTPTNWHSDLPLSPLDTNSFVTAWIPLRPLKGKGDSGLEFAEGSHRDIAVHAQADGRSRDLSDRGYRVRSVGKMDLGDVSWHHGWVLHYAPPQPLDSPPRMALAVSYFGDGARIRRAEWSRADCMLEDSESYADWLGPGPDKLQRGAVARHALLPLVYVS
;
A
#
# COMPACT_ATOMS: atom_id res chain seq x y z
N MET A 1 -18.73 -14.61 3.77
CA MET A 1 -18.13 -13.53 2.94
C MET A 1 -16.68 -13.89 2.68
N SER A 2 -16.38 -14.38 1.49
CA SER A 2 -15.07 -14.95 1.13
C SER A 2 -14.39 -13.94 0.22
N THR A 3 -13.18 -13.52 0.59
CA THR A 3 -12.25 -12.67 -0.16
C THR A 3 -12.44 -11.14 -0.02
N ILE A 4 -11.55 -10.49 0.76
CA ILE A 4 -11.44 -9.01 0.85
C ILE A 4 -10.37 -8.55 -0.14
N TYR A 5 -10.65 -8.75 -1.43
CA TYR A 5 -10.13 -7.83 -2.43
C TYR A 5 -11.26 -7.46 -3.37
N VAL A 6 -11.35 -6.17 -3.67
CA VAL A 6 -12.38 -5.63 -4.56
C VAL A 6 -11.64 -4.95 -5.69
N HIS A 7 -11.90 -5.40 -6.91
CA HIS A 7 -11.54 -4.66 -8.10
C HIS A 7 -12.75 -3.81 -8.48
N CYS A 8 -12.58 -2.50 -8.44
CA CYS A 8 -13.62 -1.57 -8.83
C CYS A 8 -13.03 -0.44 -9.68
N LYS A 9 -13.90 0.20 -10.46
CA LYS A 9 -13.54 1.37 -11.25
C LYS A 9 -13.95 2.61 -10.49
N LEU A 10 -13.02 3.52 -10.22
CA LEU A 10 -13.36 4.88 -9.80
C LEU A 10 -13.99 5.56 -11.02
N PRO A 11 -15.24 6.06 -10.97
CA PRO A 11 -15.81 6.65 -12.15
C PRO A 11 -15.12 7.94 -12.53
N VAL A 12 -15.31 8.21 -13.81
CA VAL A 12 -14.25 8.65 -14.69
C VAL A 12 -13.65 9.98 -14.24
N GLY A 13 -14.40 10.88 -13.59
CA GLY A 13 -13.96 12.22 -13.19
C GLY A 13 -12.82 12.33 -12.17
N ILE A 14 -12.49 11.30 -11.37
CA ILE A 14 -11.35 11.37 -10.42
C ILE A 14 -10.01 11.15 -11.14
N LEU A 15 -10.00 10.30 -12.18
CA LEU A 15 -8.79 9.93 -12.94
C LEU A 15 -8.79 10.49 -14.38
N ASN A 16 -9.92 11.05 -14.88
CA ASN A 16 -9.99 11.80 -16.15
C ASN A 16 -9.37 13.18 -16.07
N LYS A 17 -9.16 13.70 -14.87
CA LYS A 17 -8.00 14.57 -14.69
C LYS A 17 -6.83 13.62 -14.85
N HIS A 18 -6.40 13.43 -16.10
CA HIS A 18 -5.13 12.78 -16.43
C HIS A 18 -4.17 13.22 -15.33
N VAL A 19 -3.55 12.30 -14.59
CA VAL A 19 -2.35 12.64 -13.82
C VAL A 19 -1.45 13.28 -14.88
N PRO A 20 -1.32 14.62 -14.93
CA PRO A 20 -0.77 15.24 -16.13
C PRO A 20 0.61 14.63 -16.36
N ALA A 21 1.03 14.42 -17.60
CA ALA A 21 2.34 13.81 -17.88
C ALA A 21 3.44 14.46 -17.03
N HIS A 22 3.36 15.78 -16.82
CA HIS A 22 4.19 16.55 -15.89
C HIS A 22 4.22 16.04 -14.44
N SER A 23 3.08 15.66 -13.86
CA SER A 23 3.00 15.13 -12.49
C SER A 23 3.51 13.69 -12.37
N ARG A 24 3.29 12.86 -13.40
CA ARG A 24 3.89 11.52 -13.49
C ARG A 24 5.40 11.64 -13.64
N ASP A 25 5.87 12.49 -14.55
CA ASP A 25 7.29 12.67 -14.82
C ASP A 25 8.01 13.36 -13.64
N GLN A 26 7.32 14.23 -12.89
CA GLN A 26 7.82 14.81 -11.64
C GLN A 26 7.93 13.74 -10.54
N ALA A 27 6.91 12.89 -10.36
CA ALA A 27 6.99 11.77 -9.43
C ALA A 27 8.11 10.79 -9.83
N LEU A 28 8.28 10.51 -11.12
CA LEU A 28 9.36 9.68 -11.64
C LEU A 28 10.74 10.25 -11.33
N ARG A 29 10.95 11.56 -11.58
CA ARG A 29 12.21 12.22 -11.23
C ARG A 29 12.47 12.14 -9.73
N HIS A 30 11.44 12.39 -8.92
CA HIS A 30 11.54 12.32 -7.47
C HIS A 30 11.93 10.91 -6.99
N ILE A 31 11.26 9.86 -7.48
CA ILE A 31 11.54 8.46 -7.12
C ILE A 31 12.96 8.07 -7.52
N ARG A 32 13.40 8.40 -8.75
CA ARG A 32 14.76 8.09 -9.20
C ARG A 32 15.86 8.80 -8.39
N GLN A 33 15.54 9.95 -7.81
CA GLN A 33 16.48 10.73 -7.00
C GLN A 33 16.58 10.25 -5.55
N HIS A 34 15.53 9.62 -5.01
CA HIS A 34 15.40 9.36 -3.57
C HIS A 34 15.18 7.89 -3.21
N SER A 35 14.98 6.98 -4.18
CA SER A 35 14.78 5.55 -3.90
C SER A 35 16.10 4.77 -3.79
N GLN A 36 16.12 3.78 -2.91
CA GLN A 36 17.19 2.76 -2.84
C GLN A 36 16.94 1.63 -3.86
N GLU A 37 17.99 0.90 -4.25
CA GLU A 37 17.92 -0.20 -5.23
C GLU A 37 17.42 -1.51 -4.58
N LEU A 38 16.11 -1.72 -4.60
CA LEU A 38 15.50 -3.05 -4.53
C LEU A 38 15.08 -3.49 -5.94
N GLY A 39 14.48 -4.68 -6.08
CA GLY A 39 13.79 -5.13 -7.31
C GLY A 39 12.61 -4.23 -7.75
N PHE A 40 12.53 -2.99 -7.26
CA PHE A 40 11.66 -1.88 -7.60
C PHE A 40 12.19 -0.60 -6.93
N LEU A 41 11.81 0.56 -7.48
CA LEU A 41 12.00 1.85 -6.83
C LEU A 41 10.71 2.24 -6.11
N GLN A 42 10.82 2.82 -4.92
CA GLN A 42 9.67 3.26 -4.13
C GLN A 42 9.91 4.63 -3.49
N HIS A 43 8.82 5.33 -3.19
CA HIS A 43 8.88 6.56 -2.41
C HIS A 43 7.58 6.74 -1.62
N PHE A 44 7.72 6.94 -0.31
CA PHE A 44 6.60 7.06 0.62
C PHE A 44 6.14 8.51 0.78
N ASN A 45 4.87 8.68 1.15
CA ASN A 45 4.29 9.94 1.62
C ASN A 45 4.35 11.08 0.60
N LEU A 46 4.25 10.79 -0.69
CA LEU A 46 4.35 11.77 -1.77
C LEU A 46 3.21 12.81 -1.72
N HIS A 47 2.08 12.50 -1.06
CA HIS A 47 1.03 13.49 -0.75
C HIS A 47 1.52 14.70 0.05
N ARG A 48 2.62 14.58 0.79
CA ARG A 48 3.17 15.69 1.57
C ARG A 48 3.83 16.74 0.69
N GLU A 49 4.26 16.34 -0.51
CA GLU A 49 4.98 17.19 -1.45
C GLU A 49 4.14 17.55 -2.68
N LEU A 50 3.34 16.60 -3.19
CA LEU A 50 2.58 16.77 -4.42
C LEU A 50 1.08 16.93 -4.15
N GLN A 51 0.58 18.13 -4.40
CA GLN A 51 -0.83 18.49 -4.18
C GLN A 51 -1.81 17.60 -4.98
N VAL A 52 -1.41 17.12 -6.14
CA VAL A 52 -2.23 16.19 -6.96
C VAL A 52 -2.40 14.83 -6.27
N ILE A 53 -1.34 14.29 -5.66
CA ILE A 53 -1.41 13.04 -4.90
C ILE A 53 -2.23 13.28 -3.64
N ARG A 54 -1.97 14.37 -2.91
CA ARG A 54 -2.75 14.76 -1.73
C ARG A 54 -4.24 14.79 -2.00
N SER A 55 -4.64 15.48 -3.07
CA SER A 55 -6.06 15.62 -3.44
C SER A 55 -6.72 14.27 -3.74
N LEU A 56 -5.98 13.31 -4.30
CA LEU A 56 -6.48 11.97 -4.58
C LEU A 56 -6.60 11.12 -3.31
N VAL A 57 -5.52 11.04 -2.53
CA VAL A 57 -5.42 10.14 -1.36
C VAL A 57 -6.26 10.63 -0.17
N THR A 58 -6.55 11.92 -0.09
CA THR A 58 -7.48 12.47 0.91
C THR A 58 -8.89 12.70 0.34
N SER A 59 -9.19 12.19 -0.86
CA SER A 59 -10.53 12.39 -1.44
C SER A 59 -11.59 11.64 -0.64
N GLN A 60 -12.71 12.32 -0.35
CA GLN A 60 -13.85 11.72 0.36
C GLN A 60 -14.32 10.42 -0.28
N ARG A 61 -14.22 10.34 -1.62
CA ARG A 61 -14.64 9.16 -2.37
C ARG A 61 -13.73 7.95 -2.17
N LEU A 62 -12.42 8.12 -2.28
CA LEU A 62 -11.49 7.01 -2.07
C LEU A 62 -11.55 6.56 -0.60
N ALA A 63 -11.58 7.52 0.32
CA ALA A 63 -11.68 7.25 1.75
C ALA A 63 -13.02 6.62 2.16
N ALA A 64 -14.14 6.94 1.48
CA ALA A 64 -15.44 6.29 1.71
C ALA A 64 -15.42 4.79 1.36
N VAL A 65 -14.71 4.41 0.28
CA VAL A 65 -14.55 2.99 -0.07
C VAL A 65 -13.72 2.29 0.99
N ALA A 66 -12.63 2.90 1.46
CA ALA A 66 -11.85 2.36 2.56
C ALA A 66 -12.71 2.17 3.83
N ALA A 67 -13.52 3.15 4.20
CA ALA A 67 -14.44 3.09 5.33
C ALA A 67 -15.46 1.94 5.20
N GLN A 68 -16.07 1.78 4.02
CA GLN A 68 -17.01 0.69 3.75
C GLN A 68 -16.35 -0.69 3.82
N LEU A 69 -15.15 -0.84 3.24
CA LEU A 69 -14.40 -2.11 3.26
C LEU A 69 -13.96 -2.49 4.67
N LEU A 70 -13.60 -1.49 5.49
CA LEU A 70 -13.19 -1.69 6.88
C LEU A 70 -14.38 -1.84 7.85
N GLY A 71 -15.58 -1.41 7.45
CA GLY A 71 -16.73 -1.32 8.35
C GLY A 71 -16.60 -0.20 9.40
N GLU A 72 -15.80 0.83 9.09
CA GLU A 72 -15.47 1.91 10.02
C GLU A 72 -16.24 3.20 9.71
N LYS A 73 -16.65 3.92 10.75
CA LYS A 73 -17.29 5.24 10.60
C LYS A 73 -16.29 6.37 10.37
N ARG A 74 -15.02 6.14 10.73
CA ARG A 74 -13.97 7.15 10.76
C ARG A 74 -12.67 6.52 10.29
N VAL A 75 -12.09 7.07 9.22
CA VAL A 75 -10.89 6.51 8.60
C VAL A 75 -9.81 7.59 8.47
N ARG A 76 -8.57 7.17 8.72
CA ARG A 76 -7.36 7.98 8.59
C ARG A 76 -6.51 7.49 7.42
N LEU A 77 -5.80 8.43 6.80
CA LEU A 77 -4.72 8.11 5.88
C LEU A 77 -3.50 7.68 6.70
N TYR A 78 -2.92 6.52 6.39
CA TYR A 78 -1.64 6.09 6.93
C TYR A 78 -0.49 6.64 6.08
N GLN A 79 -0.45 6.25 4.82
CA GLN A 79 0.56 6.69 3.86
C GLN A 79 0.06 6.50 2.43
N ASP A 80 0.80 7.10 1.49
CA ASP A 80 0.87 6.61 0.12
C ASP A 80 2.29 6.14 -0.20
N CYS A 81 2.41 5.30 -1.22
CA CYS A 81 3.69 4.90 -1.78
C CYS A 81 3.57 4.81 -3.30
N VAL A 82 4.49 5.43 -4.03
CA VAL A 82 4.60 5.23 -5.48
C VAL A 82 5.67 4.18 -5.75
N PHE A 83 5.27 3.13 -6.46
CA PHE A 83 6.14 2.06 -6.92
C PHE A 83 6.46 2.22 -8.40
N LEU A 84 7.72 1.98 -8.76
CA LEU A 84 8.21 1.88 -10.13
C LEU A 84 8.99 0.57 -10.29
N LYS A 85 8.50 -0.31 -11.17
CA LYS A 85 9.24 -1.49 -11.64
C LYS A 85 9.74 -1.25 -13.06
N GLU A 86 11.05 -1.12 -13.20
CA GLU A 86 11.70 -1.07 -14.52
C GLU A 86 11.70 -2.45 -15.18
N PRO A 87 11.75 -2.54 -16.52
CA PRO A 87 11.88 -3.82 -17.22
C PRO A 87 13.07 -4.64 -16.71
N GLY A 88 12.86 -5.93 -16.46
CA GLY A 88 13.87 -6.83 -15.90
C GLY A 88 13.92 -6.88 -14.38
N PHE A 89 13.18 -6.00 -13.69
CA PHE A 89 13.10 -6.03 -12.24
C PHE A 89 12.39 -7.28 -11.71
N THR A 90 12.93 -7.82 -10.62
CA THR A 90 12.49 -9.05 -9.96
C THR A 90 11.13 -8.89 -9.28
N PRO A 91 10.45 -10.00 -8.91
CA PRO A 91 9.18 -9.91 -8.21
C PRO A 91 9.29 -9.28 -6.82
N THR A 92 8.16 -8.75 -6.34
CA THR A 92 7.98 -8.41 -4.93
C THR A 92 7.34 -9.63 -4.29
N ASN A 93 8.08 -10.27 -3.38
CA ASN A 93 7.71 -11.53 -2.77
C ASN A 93 6.42 -11.47 -1.94
N TRP A 94 5.88 -12.63 -1.59
CA TRP A 94 4.68 -12.73 -0.75
C TRP A 94 4.85 -12.05 0.60
N HIS A 95 4.02 -11.06 0.88
CA HIS A 95 4.01 -10.32 2.14
C HIS A 95 2.62 -9.74 2.46
N SER A 96 2.49 -9.15 3.63
CA SER A 96 1.30 -8.42 4.10
C SER A 96 1.73 -7.05 4.59
N ASP A 97 0.92 -6.02 4.31
CA ASP A 97 1.28 -4.62 4.58
C ASP A 97 1.26 -4.28 6.08
N LEU A 98 0.24 -4.75 6.80
CA LEU A 98 -0.01 -4.34 8.18
C LEU A 98 1.15 -4.68 9.13
N PRO A 99 1.80 -5.86 9.04
CA PRO A 99 3.04 -6.13 9.75
C PRO A 99 4.11 -5.05 9.58
N LEU A 100 4.26 -4.47 8.39
CA LEU A 100 5.28 -3.44 8.10
C LEU A 100 4.89 -2.07 8.69
N SER A 101 3.63 -1.85 9.04
CA SER A 101 3.17 -0.61 9.69
C SER A 101 3.24 -0.69 11.21
N PRO A 102 3.55 0.39 11.96
CA PRO A 102 3.65 0.36 13.42
C PRO A 102 2.28 0.34 14.13
N LEU A 103 1.20 0.09 13.40
CA LEU A 103 -0.17 0.12 13.89
C LEU A 103 -0.57 -1.24 14.49
N ASP A 104 -1.22 -1.17 15.65
CA ASP A 104 -1.88 -2.28 16.33
C ASP A 104 -3.38 -2.19 16.04
N THR A 105 -3.81 -2.83 14.95
CA THR A 105 -5.18 -2.82 14.47
C THR A 105 -5.42 -3.96 13.49
N ASN A 106 -6.68 -4.39 13.35
CA ASN A 106 -7.13 -5.17 12.19
C ASN A 106 -7.83 -4.30 11.14
N SER A 107 -8.16 -3.06 11.47
CA SER A 107 -8.81 -2.14 10.53
C SER A 107 -7.76 -1.42 9.69
N PHE A 108 -7.19 -2.11 8.70
CA PHE A 108 -6.20 -1.60 7.76
C PHE A 108 -6.47 -2.11 6.34
N VAL A 109 -6.48 -1.21 5.35
CA VAL A 109 -6.72 -1.55 3.95
C VAL A 109 -5.83 -0.71 3.03
N THR A 110 -5.34 -1.33 1.97
CA THR A 110 -4.55 -0.65 0.93
C THR A 110 -5.31 -0.66 -0.38
N ALA A 111 -5.40 0.50 -1.03
CA ALA A 111 -5.77 0.66 -2.43
C ALA A 111 -4.51 0.63 -3.30
N TRP A 112 -4.51 -0.14 -4.36
CA TRP A 112 -3.45 -0.18 -5.36
C TRP A 112 -4.00 0.27 -6.71
N ILE A 113 -3.38 1.32 -7.26
CA ILE A 113 -3.88 2.05 -8.43
C ILE A 113 -2.77 2.10 -9.49
N PRO A 114 -2.97 1.52 -10.68
CA PRO A 114 -1.97 1.61 -11.74
C PRO A 114 -1.92 3.04 -12.31
N LEU A 115 -0.71 3.53 -12.56
CA LEU A 115 -0.48 4.85 -13.17
C LEU A 115 -0.35 4.78 -14.70
N ARG A 116 -0.60 3.60 -15.27
CA ARG A 116 -0.81 3.35 -16.71
C ARG A 116 -1.63 2.06 -16.90
N PRO A 117 -2.28 1.85 -18.04
CA PRO A 117 -2.93 0.57 -18.33
C PRO A 117 -1.94 -0.61 -18.29
N LEU A 118 -2.39 -1.75 -17.79
CA LEU A 118 -1.65 -3.01 -17.63
C LEU A 118 -2.23 -4.09 -18.54
N LYS A 119 -1.37 -4.80 -19.28
CA LYS A 119 -1.79 -5.71 -20.37
C LYS A 119 -1.93 -7.18 -19.99
N GLY A 120 -1.57 -7.59 -18.77
CA GLY A 120 -1.87 -8.92 -18.22
C GLY A 120 -0.94 -10.08 -18.66
N LYS A 121 0.18 -9.80 -19.34
CA LYS A 121 1.23 -10.80 -19.69
C LYS A 121 2.50 -10.54 -18.86
N GLY A 122 2.43 -10.71 -17.54
CA GLY A 122 3.49 -10.31 -16.59
C GLY A 122 3.47 -8.81 -16.25
N ASP A 123 3.07 -7.97 -17.20
CA ASP A 123 2.64 -6.60 -16.97
C ASP A 123 1.22 -6.54 -16.40
N SER A 124 1.04 -7.02 -15.17
CA SER A 124 -0.26 -7.16 -14.50
C SER A 124 -0.31 -6.40 -13.18
N GLY A 125 -1.51 -6.32 -12.59
CA GLY A 125 -1.67 -5.93 -11.19
C GLY A 125 -1.11 -6.98 -10.22
N LEU A 126 -1.47 -6.83 -8.95
CA LEU A 126 -1.06 -7.74 -7.87
C LEU A 126 -1.70 -9.13 -8.00
N GLU A 127 -1.07 -10.09 -7.35
CA GLU A 127 -1.61 -11.42 -7.08
C GLU A 127 -1.89 -11.57 -5.59
N PHE A 128 -2.95 -12.30 -5.24
CA PHE A 128 -3.44 -12.45 -3.87
C PHE A 128 -3.66 -13.92 -3.52
N ALA A 129 -3.25 -14.32 -2.32
CA ALA A 129 -3.60 -15.60 -1.74
C ALA A 129 -4.97 -15.50 -1.05
N GLU A 130 -6.00 -16.11 -1.63
CA GLU A 130 -7.37 -15.98 -1.11
C GLU A 130 -7.50 -16.52 0.31
N GLY A 131 -8.11 -15.73 1.19
CA GLY A 131 -8.39 -16.14 2.57
C GLY A 131 -7.19 -16.08 3.52
N SER A 132 -5.98 -15.77 3.05
CA SER A 132 -4.77 -15.77 3.87
C SER A 132 -4.81 -14.80 5.06
N HIS A 133 -5.63 -13.74 4.98
CA HIS A 133 -5.88 -12.81 6.09
C HIS A 133 -6.50 -13.45 7.34
N ARG A 134 -6.98 -14.71 7.24
CA ARG A 134 -7.56 -15.48 8.35
C ARG A 134 -6.62 -16.54 8.92
N ASP A 135 -5.50 -16.78 8.25
CA ASP A 135 -4.55 -17.79 8.67
C ASP A 135 -3.58 -17.18 9.68
N ILE A 136 -3.86 -17.40 10.96
CA ILE A 136 -3.03 -16.86 12.04
C ILE A 136 -1.62 -17.48 12.01
N ALA A 137 -1.51 -18.76 11.63
CA ALA A 137 -0.24 -19.48 11.66
C ALA A 137 0.74 -18.93 10.61
N VAL A 138 0.25 -18.54 9.43
CA VAL A 138 1.12 -17.90 8.43
C VAL A 138 1.60 -16.53 8.92
N HIS A 139 0.77 -15.77 9.63
CA HIS A 139 1.13 -14.44 10.14
C HIS A 139 2.01 -14.46 11.39
N ALA A 140 1.97 -15.53 12.17
CA ALA A 140 2.84 -15.75 13.33
C ALA A 140 4.27 -16.13 12.93
N GLN A 141 4.49 -16.62 11.71
CA GLN A 141 5.82 -16.86 11.12
C GLN A 141 6.41 -15.52 10.68
N ALA A 142 6.84 -14.71 11.65
CA ALA A 142 7.40 -13.39 11.45
C ALA A 142 8.94 -13.46 11.49
N ASP A 143 9.57 -13.84 10.38
CA ASP A 143 11.02 -13.64 10.19
C ASP A 143 11.31 -12.60 9.08
N GLY A 144 10.30 -11.86 8.63
CA GLY A 144 10.43 -10.81 7.62
C GLY A 144 10.81 -11.32 6.21
N ARG A 145 10.93 -12.64 6.01
CA ARG A 145 11.33 -13.23 4.73
C ARG A 145 10.12 -13.60 3.88
N SER A 146 10.37 -13.68 2.57
CA SER A 146 9.42 -14.20 1.58
C SER A 146 8.77 -15.48 2.08
N ARG A 147 7.44 -15.52 2.14
CA ARG A 147 6.73 -16.73 2.57
C ARG A 147 6.64 -17.72 1.43
N ASP A 148 7.13 -18.93 1.65
CA ASP A 148 6.78 -20.06 0.79
C ASP A 148 5.33 -20.46 1.09
N LEU A 149 4.47 -20.31 0.08
CA LEU A 149 3.04 -20.61 0.16
C LEU A 149 2.68 -21.94 -0.50
N SER A 150 3.66 -22.66 -1.07
CA SER A 150 3.43 -23.87 -1.88
C SER A 150 2.64 -24.94 -1.13
N ASP A 151 2.96 -25.17 0.15
CA ASP A 151 2.31 -26.18 0.99
C ASP A 151 1.02 -25.70 1.69
N ARG A 152 0.63 -24.43 1.50
CA ARG A 152 -0.54 -23.84 2.19
C ARG A 152 -1.85 -24.03 1.46
N GLY A 153 -1.82 -24.43 0.17
CA GLY A 153 -3.02 -24.71 -0.61
C GLY A 153 -3.93 -23.52 -0.89
N TYR A 154 -3.43 -22.28 -0.75
CA TYR A 154 -4.21 -21.09 -1.08
C TYR A 154 -4.54 -21.07 -2.58
N ARG A 155 -5.77 -20.66 -2.90
CA ARG A 155 -6.09 -20.26 -4.26
C ARG A 155 -5.44 -18.90 -4.53
N VAL A 156 -4.53 -18.85 -5.51
CA VAL A 156 -3.92 -17.58 -5.97
C VAL A 156 -4.81 -16.93 -7.02
N ARG A 157 -5.04 -15.63 -6.89
CA ARG A 157 -5.80 -14.81 -7.84
C ARG A 157 -4.96 -13.65 -8.32
N SER A 158 -4.81 -13.53 -9.62
CA SER A 158 -4.26 -12.33 -10.24
C SER A 158 -5.39 -11.34 -10.54
N VAL A 159 -5.14 -10.05 -10.26
CA VAL A 159 -6.01 -8.98 -10.80
C VAL A 159 -5.89 -8.92 -12.33
N GLY A 160 -4.75 -9.33 -12.88
CA GLY A 160 -4.53 -9.38 -14.32
C GLY A 160 -4.44 -7.99 -14.94
N LYS A 161 -5.25 -7.75 -15.97
CA LYS A 161 -5.32 -6.46 -16.69
C LYS A 161 -6.00 -5.41 -15.83
N MET A 162 -5.49 -4.18 -15.91
CA MET A 162 -6.12 -3.03 -15.24
C MET A 162 -6.03 -1.82 -16.16
N ASP A 163 -7.13 -1.09 -16.29
CA ASP A 163 -7.15 0.20 -16.97
C ASP A 163 -6.84 1.35 -16.01
N LEU A 164 -6.55 2.53 -16.57
CA LEU A 164 -6.64 3.76 -15.78
C LEU A 164 -8.08 3.91 -15.28
N GLY A 165 -8.24 4.18 -13.99
CA GLY A 165 -9.57 4.15 -13.35
C GLY A 165 -9.69 3.04 -12.33
N ASP A 166 -8.99 1.94 -12.57
CA ASP A 166 -9.15 0.73 -11.78
C ASP A 166 -8.39 0.80 -10.46
N VAL A 167 -8.96 0.18 -9.44
CA VAL A 167 -8.35 0.05 -8.12
C VAL A 167 -8.56 -1.37 -7.66
N SER A 168 -7.47 -2.02 -7.24
CA SER A 168 -7.56 -3.23 -6.43
C SER A 168 -7.38 -2.85 -4.96
N TRP A 169 -8.24 -3.36 -4.10
CA TRP A 169 -8.15 -3.17 -2.66
C TRP A 169 -7.72 -4.45 -1.99
N HIS A 170 -6.91 -4.40 -0.94
CA HIS A 170 -6.59 -5.57 -0.12
C HIS A 170 -6.49 -5.21 1.36
N HIS A 171 -6.97 -6.13 2.20
CA HIS A 171 -6.86 -6.00 3.65
C HIS A 171 -5.40 -6.15 4.11
N GLY A 172 -5.01 -5.48 5.19
CA GLY A 172 -3.63 -5.42 5.66
C GLY A 172 -2.96 -6.77 5.97
N TRP A 173 -3.75 -7.81 6.23
CA TRP A 173 -3.30 -9.20 6.45
C TRP A 173 -3.38 -10.10 5.21
N VAL A 174 -3.87 -9.60 4.06
CA VAL A 174 -3.87 -10.41 2.84
C VAL A 174 -2.44 -10.55 2.35
N LEU A 175 -2.06 -11.78 2.03
CA LEU A 175 -0.79 -12.08 1.40
C LEU A 175 -0.91 -11.74 -0.07
N HIS A 176 0.02 -10.93 -0.55
CA HIS A 176 0.02 -10.47 -1.92
C HIS A 176 1.43 -10.46 -2.49
N TYR A 177 1.49 -10.50 -3.81
CA TYR A 177 2.69 -10.64 -4.61
C TYR A 177 2.61 -9.72 -5.82
N ALA A 178 3.74 -9.14 -6.22
CA ALA A 178 3.82 -8.38 -7.46
C ALA A 178 4.78 -9.09 -8.44
N PRO A 179 4.31 -9.51 -9.63
CA PRO A 179 5.14 -10.25 -10.58
C PRO A 179 6.35 -9.44 -11.05
N PRO A 180 7.37 -10.09 -11.63
CA PRO A 180 8.49 -9.38 -12.27
C PRO A 180 7.98 -8.49 -13.41
N GLN A 181 8.78 -7.50 -13.79
CA GLN A 181 8.47 -6.68 -14.96
C GLN A 181 9.14 -7.25 -16.21
N PRO A 182 8.39 -7.62 -17.27
CA PRO A 182 8.97 -8.17 -18.49
C PRO A 182 9.97 -7.22 -19.16
N LEU A 183 11.04 -7.76 -19.75
CA LEU A 183 12.07 -6.98 -20.45
C LEU A 183 11.54 -6.19 -21.65
N ASP A 184 10.49 -6.70 -22.30
CA ASP A 184 9.85 -6.13 -23.49
C ASP A 184 8.62 -5.25 -23.16
N SER A 185 8.52 -4.77 -21.92
CA SER A 185 7.41 -3.95 -21.44
C SER A 185 7.86 -2.54 -21.05
N PRO A 186 6.94 -1.54 -21.00
CA PRO A 186 7.26 -0.27 -20.35
C PRO A 186 7.32 -0.44 -18.82
N PRO A 187 7.96 0.49 -18.08
CA PRO A 187 8.03 0.41 -16.63
C PRO A 187 6.64 0.38 -15.99
N ARG A 188 6.39 -0.48 -15.01
CA ARG A 188 5.10 -0.53 -14.28
C ARG A 188 5.14 0.47 -13.14
N MET A 189 4.18 1.38 -13.13
CA MET A 189 4.03 2.36 -12.08
C MET A 189 2.70 2.18 -11.37
N ALA A 190 2.69 2.29 -10.05
CA ALA A 190 1.47 2.25 -9.27
C ALA A 190 1.55 3.13 -8.03
N LEU A 191 0.40 3.63 -7.62
CA LEU A 191 0.20 4.30 -6.33
C LEU A 191 -0.50 3.32 -5.39
N ALA A 192 0.15 3.00 -4.28
CA ALA A 192 -0.49 2.35 -3.14
C ALA A 192 -0.92 3.42 -2.13
N VAL A 193 -2.12 3.28 -1.56
CA VAL A 193 -2.66 4.19 -0.55
C VAL A 193 -3.24 3.36 0.57
N SER A 194 -2.68 3.51 1.77
CA SER A 194 -3.11 2.73 2.93
C SER A 194 -3.93 3.59 3.88
N TYR A 195 -5.02 3.02 4.36
CA TYR A 195 -5.95 3.63 5.30
C TYR A 195 -6.16 2.74 6.51
N PHE A 196 -6.54 3.35 7.63
CA PHE A 196 -6.84 2.64 8.85
C PHE A 196 -8.00 3.27 9.64
N GLY A 197 -8.64 2.48 10.50
CA GLY A 197 -9.72 2.96 11.37
C GLY A 197 -9.21 3.94 12.43
N ASP A 198 -9.92 5.05 12.67
CA ASP A 198 -9.59 5.96 13.78
C ASP A 198 -9.65 5.22 15.12
N GLY A 199 -8.69 5.49 16.00
CA GLY A 199 -8.60 4.82 17.30
C GLY A 199 -7.59 3.67 17.35
N ALA A 200 -7.03 3.25 16.20
CA ALA A 200 -5.87 2.36 16.17
C ALA A 200 -4.74 2.89 17.07
N ARG A 201 -3.95 1.98 17.64
CA ARG A 201 -2.83 2.34 18.53
C ARG A 201 -1.49 2.05 17.87
N ILE A 202 -0.44 2.67 18.38
CA ILE A 202 0.93 2.28 18.06
C ILE A 202 1.26 0.99 18.80
N ARG A 203 1.87 0.02 18.12
CA ARG A 203 2.33 -1.23 18.73
C ARG A 203 3.18 -0.98 19.96
N ARG A 204 2.95 -1.78 21.00
CA ARG A 204 3.68 -1.69 22.28
C ARG A 204 5.04 -2.39 22.21
N ALA A 205 5.11 -3.55 21.56
CA ALA A 205 6.33 -4.34 21.44
C ALA A 205 7.36 -3.68 20.51
N GLU A 206 8.64 -3.77 20.89
CA GLU A 206 9.74 -3.38 20.03
C GLU A 206 9.82 -4.29 18.80
N TRP A 207 10.02 -3.67 17.64
CA TRP A 207 10.68 -4.36 16.54
C TRP A 207 12.11 -4.58 16.97
N SER A 208 12.62 -5.81 16.91
CA SER A 208 14.08 -5.97 16.94
C SER A 208 14.64 -5.06 15.85
N ARG A 209 15.70 -4.29 16.16
CA ARG A 209 16.42 -3.48 15.15
C ARG A 209 16.93 -4.29 13.95
N ALA A 210 16.95 -5.62 14.05
CA ALA A 210 17.27 -6.54 12.97
C ALA A 210 16.14 -6.72 11.94
N ASP A 211 14.89 -6.36 12.29
CA ASP A 211 13.70 -6.62 11.48
C ASP A 211 13.05 -5.37 10.90
N CYS A 212 13.44 -4.17 11.36
CA CYS A 212 13.11 -2.93 10.64
C CYS A 212 13.99 -2.88 9.41
N MET A 213 13.43 -3.20 8.24
CA MET A 213 14.05 -2.79 6.99
C MET A 213 14.20 -1.26 7.05
N LEU A 214 15.35 -0.72 6.63
CA LEU A 214 15.63 0.72 6.64
C LEU A 214 14.48 1.55 6.03
N GLU A 215 13.79 0.96 5.05
CA GLU A 215 12.63 1.48 4.34
C GLU A 215 11.39 1.75 5.21
N ASP A 216 11.14 0.94 6.25
CA ASP A 216 9.97 1.13 7.11
C ASP A 216 10.10 2.43 7.93
N SER A 217 11.35 2.84 8.22
CA SER A 217 11.59 4.11 8.91
C SER A 217 11.18 5.33 8.06
N GLU A 218 11.31 5.29 6.73
CA GLU A 218 10.89 6.37 5.84
C GLU A 218 9.37 6.58 5.84
N SER A 219 8.61 5.53 6.14
CA SER A 219 7.15 5.59 6.23
C SER A 219 6.67 6.42 7.44
N TYR A 220 7.28 6.21 8.61
CA TYR A 220 6.71 6.67 9.88
C TYR A 220 7.66 7.42 10.82
N ALA A 221 8.96 7.53 10.54
CA ALA A 221 9.91 8.18 11.45
C ALA A 221 9.57 9.65 11.75
N ASP A 222 8.86 10.34 10.86
CA ASP A 222 8.46 11.74 11.06
C ASP A 222 7.47 11.92 12.21
N TRP A 223 6.65 10.90 12.50
CA TRP A 223 5.57 11.00 13.49
C TRP A 223 5.64 9.93 14.59
N LEU A 224 6.55 8.97 14.49
CA LEU A 224 6.78 7.93 15.48
C LEU A 224 8.24 7.93 15.92
N GLY A 225 8.47 7.95 17.24
CA GLY A 225 9.80 7.89 17.82
C GLY A 225 9.97 8.84 19.01
N PRO A 226 11.19 9.03 19.51
CA PRO A 226 11.44 9.97 20.60
C PRO A 226 11.26 11.41 20.11
N GLY A 227 10.56 12.24 20.87
CA GLY A 227 10.38 13.66 20.59
C GLY A 227 9.05 14.22 21.09
N PRO A 228 8.95 15.54 21.30
CA PRO A 228 7.75 16.18 21.85
C PRO A 228 6.53 16.06 20.93
N ASP A 229 6.76 16.06 19.61
CA ASP A 229 5.68 16.01 18.59
C ASP A 229 5.47 14.60 18.02
N LYS A 230 6.18 13.59 18.52
CA LYS A 230 6.09 12.22 18.02
C LYS A 230 5.24 11.33 18.91
N LEU A 231 4.47 10.46 18.28
CA LEU A 231 3.72 9.44 18.96
C LEU A 231 4.65 8.44 19.63
N GLN A 232 4.25 8.00 20.81
CA GLN A 232 4.93 6.96 21.57
C GLN A 232 4.21 5.62 21.41
N ARG A 233 4.91 4.53 21.73
CA ARG A 233 4.35 3.18 21.78
C ARG A 233 3.08 3.14 22.63
N GLY A 234 2.05 2.43 22.16
CA GLY A 234 0.76 2.32 22.83
C GLY A 234 -0.14 3.56 22.73
N ALA A 235 0.36 4.71 22.24
CA ALA A 235 -0.48 5.89 22.01
C ALA A 235 -1.53 5.61 20.93
N VAL A 236 -2.64 6.35 20.96
CA VAL A 236 -3.60 6.33 19.84
C VAL A 236 -2.93 7.00 18.64
N ALA A 237 -3.03 6.39 17.46
CA ALA A 237 -2.43 6.84 16.21
C ALA A 237 -3.13 8.09 15.65
N ARG A 238 -2.99 9.21 16.36
CA ARG A 238 -3.52 10.53 16.00
C ARG A 238 -2.39 11.53 15.91
N HIS A 239 -2.04 11.89 14.68
CA HIS A 239 -0.98 12.83 14.39
C HIS A 239 -1.37 13.69 13.18
N ALA A 240 -0.77 14.87 13.02
CA ALA A 240 -1.04 15.75 11.88
C ALA A 240 -0.74 15.07 10.52
N LEU A 241 0.26 14.19 10.51
CA LEU A 241 0.64 13.36 9.36
C LEU A 241 -0.20 12.08 9.19
N LEU A 242 -1.17 11.84 10.08
CA LEU A 242 -2.16 10.75 9.99
C LEU A 242 -3.58 11.35 9.94
N PRO A 243 -3.90 12.15 8.90
CA PRO A 243 -5.11 12.96 8.89
C PRO A 243 -6.36 12.09 8.87
N LEU A 244 -7.40 12.57 9.54
CA LEU A 244 -8.75 12.01 9.40
C LEU A 244 -9.29 12.43 8.03
N VAL A 245 -9.60 11.45 7.19
CA VAL A 245 -9.97 11.67 5.78
C VAL A 245 -11.40 11.26 5.46
N TYR A 246 -12.08 10.59 6.38
CA TYR A 246 -13.49 10.25 6.25
C TYR A 246 -14.18 10.19 7.60
N VAL A 247 -15.43 10.70 7.62
CA VAL A 247 -16.40 10.58 8.71
C VAL A 247 -17.76 10.37 8.07
N SER A 248 -18.49 9.32 8.47
CA SER A 248 -19.88 9.03 8.05
C SER A 248 -20.90 9.65 8.98
#